data_AF-A0A914ZQ67-F1
#
_entry.id   AF-A0A914ZQ67-F1
#
_cell.length_a   1.000
_cell.length_b   1.000
_cell.length_c   1.000
_cell.angle_alpha   90.00
_cell.angle_beta   90.00
_cell.angle_gamma   90.00
#
_symmetry.space_group_name_H-M   'P 1'
#
loop_
_entity.id
_entity.type
_entity.pdbx_description
1 polymer ?
#
loop_
_entity_poly.entity_id
_entity_poly.type
_entity_poly.pdbx_seq_one_letter_code
_entity_poly.pdbx_strand_id
1 'polypeptide(L)'
;MDNVALALMVCCQKLSPDSSWLPYLDALPQTFSTPLYFSALELRKLSPSPAYEESLIMYRNVARQFVYFLAAVQRSEKSPSAKKDKNHAAAGMDPLFLNAPFTVSNFTFDLYRWAVACVTTRINFIPSQYAKDSNGEPVAVPCLIPLLDMANHEFDYPLTVHFSTEGDYASIKATKDYKRGDEVTIFYGNRTNRQFFLHNGFVPDGENKNDTYKLKIGFPRGDKQVRARLKLMHDAGFNAESRVFVFEVSASERPVPPSLLDFARVFLVENPTSVSLSEVRCLHELECKAWQFLKDRFSLLQRAYGALEEEHDVPDELDRMILKLKRCELRILHSAEQYCAQRSLICS
;
A
#
# COMPACT_ATOMS: atom_id res chain seq x y z
N MET A 1 10.36 11.21 5.58
CA MET A 1 9.38 10.10 5.54
C MET A 1 8.79 10.01 6.93
N ASP A 2 7.63 10.63 7.12
CA ASP A 2 7.14 10.94 8.48
C ASP A 2 6.61 9.71 9.19
N ASN A 3 6.08 8.73 8.45
CA ASN A 3 5.74 7.41 8.97
C ASN A 3 6.97 6.65 9.53
N VAL A 4 8.14 6.77 8.87
CA VAL A 4 9.38 6.18 9.36
C VAL A 4 9.88 6.89 10.62
N ALA A 5 9.75 8.22 10.68
CA ALA A 5 10.05 8.99 11.87
C ALA A 5 9.14 8.59 13.05
N LEU A 6 7.84 8.41 12.81
CA LEU A 6 6.89 7.93 13.80
C LEU A 6 7.23 6.51 14.30
N ALA A 7 7.66 5.61 13.41
CA ALA A 7 8.10 4.26 13.81
C ALA A 7 9.36 4.31 14.69
N LEU A 8 10.32 5.18 14.37
CA LEU A 8 11.50 5.40 15.23
C LEU A 8 11.11 6.02 16.58
N MET A 9 10.14 6.93 16.61
CA MET A 9 9.60 7.49 17.85
C MET A 9 8.95 6.40 18.71
N VAL A 10 8.17 5.50 18.11
CA VAL A 10 7.61 4.33 18.81
C VAL A 10 8.72 3.45 19.41
N CYS A 11 9.79 3.17 18.66
CA CYS A 11 10.95 2.44 19.18
C CYS A 11 11.59 3.17 20.38
N CYS A 12 11.79 4.47 20.26
CA CYS A 12 12.37 5.32 21.30
C CYS A 12 11.53 5.30 22.59
N GLN A 13 10.22 5.50 22.46
CA GLN A 13 9.30 5.48 23.60
C GLN A 13 9.21 4.09 24.24
N LYS A 14 9.22 3.01 23.45
CA LYS A 14 9.20 1.64 23.97
C LYS A 14 10.47 1.28 24.77
N LEU A 15 11.61 1.87 24.42
CA LEU A 15 12.89 1.66 25.13
C LEU A 15 13.10 2.59 26.32
N SER A 16 12.25 3.61 26.49
CA SER A 16 12.38 4.62 27.54
C SER A 16 11.55 4.20 28.77
N PRO A 17 12.17 3.83 29.91
CA PRO A 17 11.44 3.32 31.08
C PRO A 17 10.45 4.32 31.68
N ASP A 18 10.74 5.62 31.57
CA ASP A 18 9.91 6.70 32.11
C ASP A 18 8.92 7.27 31.07
N SER A 19 8.72 6.57 29.95
CA SER A 19 7.81 7.03 28.90
C SER A 19 6.35 6.99 29.35
N SER A 20 5.67 8.13 29.28
CA SER A 20 4.24 8.24 29.54
C SER A 20 3.37 7.48 28.52
N TRP A 21 3.96 7.05 27.39
CA TRP A 21 3.26 6.28 26.37
C TRP A 21 3.33 4.76 26.59
N LEU A 22 4.10 4.27 27.57
CA LEU A 22 4.18 2.83 27.85
C LEU A 22 2.82 2.15 28.05
N PRO A 23 1.84 2.71 28.80
CA PRO A 23 0.53 2.07 28.95
C PRO A 23 -0.17 1.81 27.61
N TYR A 24 -0.03 2.72 26.65
CA TYR A 24 -0.55 2.53 25.30
C TYR A 24 0.27 1.52 24.51
N LEU A 25 1.60 1.66 24.51
CA LEU A 25 2.51 0.78 23.76
C LEU A 25 2.53 -0.68 24.27
N ASP A 26 2.17 -0.91 25.53
CA ASP A 26 2.01 -2.24 26.13
C ASP A 26 0.64 -2.86 25.80
N ALA A 27 -0.37 -2.04 25.52
CA ALA A 27 -1.69 -2.50 25.07
C ALA A 27 -1.71 -2.88 23.57
N LEU A 28 -0.71 -2.45 22.78
CA LEU A 28 -0.60 -2.78 21.37
C LEU A 28 -0.28 -4.29 21.16
N PRO A 29 -0.70 -4.87 20.01
CA PRO A 29 -0.35 -6.25 19.68
C PRO A 29 1.15 -6.47 19.63
N GLN A 30 1.60 -7.64 20.09
CA GLN A 30 3.02 -8.03 20.03
C GLN A 30 3.42 -8.57 18.65
N THR A 31 2.45 -9.09 17.90
CA THR A 31 2.60 -9.63 16.55
C THR A 31 1.47 -9.14 15.64
N PHE A 32 1.70 -9.19 14.34
CA PHE A 32 0.74 -8.73 13.33
C PHE A 32 0.61 -9.76 12.21
N SER A 33 -0.52 -9.73 11.52
CA SER A 33 -0.79 -10.55 10.34
C SER A 33 -0.42 -9.84 9.03
N THR A 34 0.48 -8.85 9.09
CA THR A 34 1.02 -8.21 7.88
C THR A 34 2.14 -9.05 7.26
N PRO A 35 2.43 -8.91 5.96
CA PRO A 35 3.47 -9.71 5.30
C PRO A 35 4.89 -9.57 5.87
N LEU A 36 5.15 -8.58 6.74
CA LEU A 36 6.43 -8.47 7.46
C LEU A 36 6.66 -9.63 8.45
N TYR A 37 5.60 -10.33 8.84
CA TYR A 37 5.64 -11.44 9.80
C TYR A 37 5.59 -12.81 9.14
N PHE A 38 5.42 -12.88 7.82
CA PHE A 38 5.33 -14.14 7.11
C PHE A 38 6.72 -14.73 6.84
N SER A 39 6.79 -16.06 6.92
CA SER A 39 7.88 -16.86 6.41
C SER A 39 7.95 -16.80 4.87
N ALA A 40 9.08 -17.24 4.32
CA ALA A 40 9.24 -17.34 2.86
C ALA A 40 8.23 -18.30 2.21
N LEU A 41 7.80 -19.35 2.93
CA LEU A 41 6.79 -20.30 2.44
C LEU A 41 5.40 -19.68 2.41
N GLU A 42 5.02 -18.95 3.46
CA GLU A 42 3.75 -18.22 3.52
C GLU A 42 3.68 -17.11 2.48
N LEU A 43 4.75 -16.32 2.30
CA LEU A 43 4.81 -15.33 1.23
C LEU A 43 4.61 -15.98 -0.15
N ARG A 44 5.20 -17.15 -0.40
CA ARG A 44 5.04 -17.86 -1.67
C ARG A 44 3.58 -18.24 -1.95
N LYS A 45 2.77 -18.48 -0.92
CA LYS A 45 1.33 -18.76 -1.07
C LYS A 45 0.57 -17.60 -1.70
N LEU A 46 1.09 -16.36 -1.66
CA LEU A 46 0.47 -15.21 -2.32
C LEU A 46 0.50 -15.32 -3.85
N SER A 47 1.48 -16.00 -4.44
CA SER A 47 1.56 -16.14 -5.89
C SER A 47 0.28 -16.80 -6.46
N PRO A 48 -0.31 -16.27 -7.55
CA PRO A 48 0.18 -15.20 -8.43
C PRO A 48 -0.33 -13.78 -8.10
N SER A 49 -0.92 -13.55 -6.92
CA SER A 49 -1.45 -12.23 -6.51
C SER A 49 -0.41 -11.11 -6.68
N PRO A 50 -0.82 -9.92 -7.15
CA PRO A 50 0.03 -8.72 -7.11
C PRO A 50 0.58 -8.40 -5.71
N ALA A 51 -0.12 -8.80 -4.65
CA ALA A 51 0.34 -8.63 -3.27
C ALA A 51 1.65 -9.39 -2.98
N TYR A 52 1.98 -10.44 -3.75
CA TYR A 52 3.23 -11.18 -3.58
C TYR A 52 4.46 -10.29 -3.82
N GLU A 53 4.54 -9.64 -4.99
CA GLU A 53 5.66 -8.75 -5.32
C GLU A 53 5.74 -7.57 -4.35
N GLU A 54 4.59 -6.99 -3.99
CA GLU A 54 4.52 -5.86 -3.05
C GLU A 54 4.96 -6.24 -1.64
N SER A 55 4.61 -7.44 -1.17
CA SER A 55 5.05 -7.96 0.13
C SER A 55 6.58 -8.11 0.18
N LEU A 56 7.19 -8.63 -0.88
CA LEU A 56 8.65 -8.76 -0.99
C LEU A 56 9.35 -7.38 -1.01
N ILE A 57 8.79 -6.43 -1.75
CA ILE A 57 9.30 -5.06 -1.79
C ILE A 57 9.20 -4.40 -0.41
N MET A 58 8.07 -4.57 0.28
CA MET A 58 7.86 -4.05 1.63
C MET A 58 8.91 -4.61 2.59
N TYR A 59 9.07 -5.94 2.63
CA TYR A 59 10.07 -6.59 3.50
C TYR A 59 11.49 -6.08 3.21
N ARG A 60 11.89 -6.04 1.94
CA ARG A 60 13.20 -5.51 1.52
C ARG A 60 13.40 -4.06 1.97
N ASN A 61 12.38 -3.22 1.80
CA ASN A 61 12.48 -1.81 2.15
C ASN A 61 12.62 -1.61 3.66
N VAL A 62 11.86 -2.34 4.48
CA VAL A 62 11.95 -2.28 5.94
C VAL A 62 13.30 -2.82 6.44
N ALA A 63 13.77 -3.94 5.89
CA ALA A 63 15.10 -4.48 6.22
C ALA A 63 16.22 -3.49 5.86
N ARG A 64 16.14 -2.84 4.70
CA ARG A 64 17.11 -1.81 4.29
C ARG A 64 17.09 -0.59 5.23
N GLN A 65 15.90 -0.14 5.63
CA GLN A 65 15.75 0.95 6.60
C GLN A 65 16.38 0.57 7.95
N PHE A 66 16.10 -0.63 8.45
CA PHE A 66 16.69 -1.13 9.69
C PHE A 66 18.22 -1.09 9.65
N VAL A 67 18.85 -1.66 8.61
CA VAL A 67 20.32 -1.67 8.48
C VAL A 67 20.88 -0.25 8.42
N TYR A 68 20.20 0.66 7.71
CA TYR A 68 20.59 2.06 7.65
C TYR A 68 20.56 2.72 9.05
N PHE A 69 19.47 2.53 9.80
CA PHE A 69 19.34 3.13 11.14
C PHE A 69 20.27 2.47 12.15
N LEU A 70 20.48 1.15 12.10
CA LEU A 70 21.45 0.46 12.95
C LEU A 70 22.87 1.01 12.75
N ALA A 71 23.27 1.26 11.50
CA ALA A 71 24.56 1.90 11.20
C ALA A 71 24.63 3.34 11.73
N ALA A 72 23.52 4.09 11.72
CA ALA A 72 23.46 5.42 12.32
C ALA A 72 23.55 5.36 13.85
N VAL A 73 22.86 4.43 14.51
CA VAL A 73 22.97 4.17 15.96
C VAL A 73 24.40 3.85 16.35
N GLN A 74 25.08 2.96 15.60
CA GLN A 74 26.48 2.62 15.85
C GLN A 74 27.42 3.82 15.75
N ARG A 75 27.17 4.76 14.83
CA ARG A 75 27.96 6.01 14.73
C ARG A 75 27.69 6.94 15.90
N SER A 76 26.45 7.04 16.35
CA SER A 76 26.07 7.82 17.52
C SER A 76 26.74 7.30 18.81
N GLU A 77 26.79 5.98 19.02
CA GLU A 77 27.48 5.38 20.18
C GLU A 77 29.00 5.62 20.19
N LYS A 78 29.63 5.56 19.01
CA LYS A 78 31.08 5.77 18.86
C LYS A 78 31.48 7.24 18.93
N SER A 79 30.52 8.14 18.80
CA SER A 79 30.79 9.56 18.97
C SER A 79 31.17 9.77 20.43
N PRO A 80 32.35 10.32 20.74
CA PRO A 80 32.73 10.61 22.11
C PRO A 80 31.58 11.42 22.71
N SER A 81 30.96 10.91 23.77
CA SER A 81 29.96 11.63 24.55
C SER A 81 30.38 13.09 24.60
N ALA A 82 29.51 14.02 24.17
CA ALA A 82 29.74 15.46 24.02
C ALA A 82 30.18 16.15 25.35
N LYS A 83 31.34 15.73 25.84
CA LYS A 83 32.04 16.14 27.03
C LYS A 83 33.51 16.19 26.64
N LYS A 84 33.92 17.40 26.25
CA LYS A 84 35.30 17.84 25.98
C LYS A 84 35.91 17.40 24.64
N ASP A 85 35.55 18.08 23.55
CA ASP A 85 36.60 18.63 22.68
C ASP A 85 36.03 19.76 21.81
N LYS A 86 36.40 21.00 22.14
CA LYS A 86 36.02 22.21 21.40
C LYS A 86 36.80 22.39 20.09
N ASN A 87 37.72 21.48 19.75
CA ASN A 87 38.72 21.69 18.71
C ASN A 87 38.59 20.80 17.47
N HIS A 88 37.56 19.96 17.36
CA HIS A 88 37.34 19.14 16.15
C HIS A 88 35.92 19.32 15.57
N ALA A 89 35.60 20.58 15.24
CA ALA A 89 34.43 20.95 14.43
C ALA A 89 34.67 20.72 12.93
N ALA A 90 35.14 19.54 12.55
CA ALA A 90 35.35 19.17 11.14
C ALA A 90 34.23 18.24 10.65
N ALA A 91 32.99 18.79 10.64
CA ALA A 91 31.74 18.36 9.98
C ALA A 91 30.55 18.58 10.95
N GLY A 92 30.21 19.84 11.21
CA GLY A 92 29.33 20.27 12.31
C GLY A 92 27.85 19.88 12.24
N MET A 93 27.52 18.58 12.36
CA MET A 93 26.19 18.12 12.74
C MET A 93 26.29 17.03 13.80
N ASP A 94 25.48 17.17 14.86
CA ASP A 94 25.38 16.15 15.89
C ASP A 94 24.91 14.81 15.29
N PRO A 95 25.40 13.67 15.79
CA PRO A 95 24.90 12.36 15.38
C PRO A 95 23.37 12.27 15.54
N LEU A 96 22.69 11.69 14.55
CA LEU A 96 21.22 11.63 14.47
C LEU A 96 20.55 11.10 15.75
N PHE A 97 21.17 10.14 16.43
CA PHE A 97 20.62 9.47 17.61
C PHE A 97 21.40 9.76 18.91
N LEU A 98 22.13 10.89 18.98
CA LEU A 98 23.00 11.21 20.14
C LEU A 98 22.27 11.16 21.50
N ASN A 99 21.01 11.58 21.54
CA ASN A 99 20.18 11.60 22.76
C ASN A 99 19.04 10.57 22.73
N ALA A 100 19.05 9.64 21.77
CA ALA A 100 18.06 8.57 21.72
C ALA A 100 18.49 7.40 22.62
N PRO A 101 17.56 6.62 23.18
CA PRO A 101 17.87 5.46 24.02
C PRO A 101 18.37 4.25 23.20
N PHE A 102 18.79 4.46 21.95
CA PHE A 102 19.23 3.39 21.07
C PHE A 102 20.67 3.00 21.34
N THR A 103 20.87 1.70 21.42
CA THR A 103 22.18 1.05 21.36
C THR A 103 22.17 0.02 20.24
N VAL A 104 23.34 -0.39 19.75
CA VAL A 104 23.43 -1.50 18.79
C VAL A 104 22.82 -2.79 19.35
N SER A 105 22.81 -2.93 20.68
CA SER A 105 22.25 -4.10 21.37
C SER A 105 20.72 -4.10 21.49
N ASN A 106 20.10 -2.92 21.67
CA ASN A 106 18.65 -2.82 21.93
C ASN A 106 17.83 -2.42 20.70
N PHE A 107 18.46 -1.83 19.66
CA PHE A 107 17.80 -1.51 18.40
C PHE A 107 17.82 -2.74 17.48
N THR A 108 16.94 -3.69 17.76
CA THR A 108 16.83 -4.96 17.03
C THR A 108 15.91 -4.84 15.82
N PHE A 109 16.03 -5.78 14.87
CA PHE A 109 15.12 -5.85 13.73
C PHE A 109 13.68 -6.09 14.19
N ASP A 110 13.47 -6.89 15.25
CA ASP A 110 12.14 -7.16 15.79
C ASP A 110 11.49 -5.90 16.37
N LEU A 111 12.24 -5.09 17.12
CA LEU A 111 11.72 -3.81 17.63
C LEU A 111 11.31 -2.89 16.49
N TYR A 112 12.19 -2.75 15.47
CA TYR A 112 11.92 -1.87 14.34
C TYR A 112 10.76 -2.37 13.48
N ARG A 113 10.72 -3.68 13.17
CA ARG A 113 9.63 -4.32 12.43
C ARG A 113 8.30 -4.16 13.16
N TRP A 114 8.29 -4.40 14.48
CA TRP A 114 7.12 -4.21 15.32
C TRP A 114 6.62 -2.77 15.27
N ALA A 115 7.50 -1.78 15.45
CA ALA A 115 7.12 -0.39 15.39
C ALA A 115 6.59 0.03 14.01
N VAL A 116 7.21 -0.43 12.92
CA VAL A 116 6.71 -0.21 11.56
C VAL A 116 5.33 -0.83 11.38
N ALA A 117 5.07 -2.02 11.93
CA ALA A 117 3.77 -2.66 11.84
C ALA A 117 2.71 -1.94 12.69
N CYS A 118 3.04 -1.50 13.92
CA CYS A 118 2.18 -0.64 14.73
C CYS A 118 1.76 0.61 13.94
N VAL A 119 2.73 1.32 13.37
CA VAL A 119 2.46 2.53 12.59
C VAL A 119 1.65 2.20 11.35
N THR A 120 2.07 1.25 10.53
CA THR A 120 1.41 0.97 9.25
C THR A 120 -0.06 0.55 9.42
N THR A 121 -0.38 -0.17 10.50
CA THR A 121 -1.72 -0.68 10.77
C THR A 121 -2.65 0.33 11.46
N ARG A 122 -2.12 1.37 12.11
CA ARG A 122 -2.89 2.31 12.99
C ARG A 122 -2.68 3.79 12.70
N ILE A 123 -1.86 4.13 11.70
CA ILE A 123 -1.54 5.51 11.35
C ILE A 123 -2.79 6.31 10.98
N ASN A 124 -2.94 7.45 11.64
CA ASN A 124 -3.89 8.50 11.31
C ASN A 124 -3.14 9.76 10.89
N PHE A 125 -3.83 10.70 10.26
CA PHE A 125 -3.28 12.00 9.91
C PHE A 125 -4.12 13.09 10.56
N ILE A 126 -3.47 14.01 11.27
CA ILE A 126 -4.11 15.15 11.93
C ILE A 126 -3.49 16.46 11.42
N PRO A 127 -4.24 17.57 11.42
CA PRO A 127 -3.68 18.88 11.06
C PRO A 127 -2.57 19.28 12.03
N SER A 128 -1.43 19.70 11.49
CA SER A 128 -0.30 20.18 12.30
C SER A 128 -0.62 21.50 12.97
N GLN A 129 -0.32 21.61 14.26
CA GLN A 129 -0.34 22.87 14.99
C GLN A 129 0.78 23.84 14.58
N TYR A 130 1.85 23.35 13.93
CA TYR A 130 3.05 24.15 13.65
C TYR A 130 3.31 24.35 12.16
N ALA A 131 3.06 23.33 11.34
CA ALA A 131 3.40 23.35 9.91
C ALA A 131 2.18 23.76 9.08
N LYS A 132 2.38 24.73 8.19
CA LYS A 132 1.38 25.19 7.21
C LYS A 132 1.92 25.03 5.80
N ASP A 133 1.03 24.75 4.85
CA ASP A 133 1.36 24.67 3.44
C ASP A 133 1.48 26.07 2.78
N SER A 134 1.73 26.11 1.48
CA SER A 134 1.85 27.37 0.73
C SER A 134 0.56 28.21 0.70
N ASN A 135 -0.59 27.60 0.98
CA ASN A 135 -1.89 28.27 1.04
C ASN A 135 -2.22 28.73 2.47
N GLY A 136 -1.37 28.43 3.46
CA GLY A 136 -1.58 28.76 4.87
C GLY A 136 -2.41 27.72 5.64
N GLU A 137 -2.75 26.60 5.01
CA GLU A 137 -3.53 25.52 5.61
C GLU A 137 -2.62 24.57 6.43
N PRO A 138 -3.09 24.01 7.55
CA PRO A 138 -2.32 23.06 8.34
C PRO A 138 -1.88 21.84 7.52
N VAL A 139 -0.59 21.51 7.57
CA VAL A 139 -0.06 20.29 6.95
C VAL A 139 -0.51 19.08 7.75
N ALA A 140 -0.99 18.03 7.07
CA ALA A 140 -1.33 16.77 7.72
C ALA A 140 -0.07 16.05 8.24
N VAL A 141 -0.04 15.71 9.53
CA VAL A 141 1.07 14.97 10.17
C VAL A 141 0.60 13.60 10.67
N PRO A 142 1.44 12.56 10.55
CA PRO A 142 1.05 11.22 10.97
C PRO A 142 1.09 11.09 12.49
N CYS A 143 0.11 10.38 13.04
CA CYS A 143 0.03 10.09 14.47
C CYS A 143 -0.56 8.70 14.75
N LEU A 144 -0.39 8.27 15.99
CA LEU A 144 -1.16 7.19 16.60
C LEU A 144 -2.11 7.81 17.62
N ILE A 145 -3.35 7.32 17.67
CA ILE A 145 -4.39 7.88 18.53
C ILE A 145 -4.82 6.77 19.50
N PRO A 146 -4.24 6.73 20.72
CA PRO A 146 -4.57 5.73 21.71
C PRO A 146 -6.07 5.62 21.96
N LEU A 147 -6.55 4.41 22.26
CA LEU A 147 -7.96 4.03 22.42
C LEU A 147 -8.75 4.04 21.11
N LEU A 148 -8.69 5.12 20.33
CA LEU A 148 -9.42 5.23 19.08
C LEU A 148 -8.94 4.19 18.05
N ASP A 149 -7.64 3.94 17.99
CA ASP A 149 -7.01 2.96 17.11
C ASP A 149 -7.23 1.48 17.50
N MET A 150 -8.07 1.23 18.52
CA MET A 150 -8.58 -0.09 18.87
C MET A 150 -9.87 -0.44 18.13
N ALA A 151 -10.55 0.53 17.51
CA ALA A 151 -11.75 0.29 16.74
C ALA A 151 -11.43 -0.44 15.43
N ASN A 152 -12.15 -1.53 15.15
CA ASN A 152 -12.00 -2.30 13.92
C ASN A 152 -12.67 -1.63 12.72
N HIS A 153 -12.43 -2.17 11.53
CA HIS A 153 -12.99 -1.68 10.28
C HIS A 153 -14.30 -2.39 9.90
N GLU A 154 -15.29 -1.63 9.39
CA GLU A 154 -16.44 -2.17 8.66
C GLU A 154 -16.85 -1.29 7.46
N PHE A 155 -17.71 -1.81 6.59
CA PHE A 155 -18.28 -1.06 5.45
C PHE A 155 -19.71 -0.56 5.67
N ASP A 156 -20.53 -1.27 6.45
CA ASP A 156 -21.98 -1.06 6.45
C ASP A 156 -22.41 0.23 7.16
N TYR A 157 -21.96 0.43 8.40
CA TYR A 157 -22.29 1.63 9.19
C TYR A 157 -21.10 2.16 9.99
N PRO A 158 -19.91 2.33 9.37
CA PRO A 158 -18.72 2.69 10.11
C PRO A 158 -18.79 4.15 10.59
N LEU A 159 -18.19 4.40 11.75
CA LEU A 159 -17.98 5.76 12.22
C LEU A 159 -16.77 6.40 11.52
N THR A 160 -16.82 7.72 11.35
CA THR A 160 -15.70 8.49 10.80
C THR A 160 -14.93 9.18 11.92
N VAL A 161 -13.61 9.16 11.81
CA VAL A 161 -12.71 9.87 12.72
C VAL A 161 -12.64 11.34 12.30
N HIS A 162 -12.89 12.23 13.25
CA HIS A 162 -12.83 13.68 13.08
C HIS A 162 -11.80 14.27 14.05
N PHE A 163 -10.99 15.20 13.58
CA PHE A 163 -10.10 15.98 14.45
C PHE A 163 -10.66 17.39 14.63
N SER A 164 -10.81 17.84 15.87
CA SER A 164 -11.16 19.22 16.20
C SER A 164 -9.88 20.01 16.46
N THR A 165 -9.62 21.03 15.62
CA THR A 165 -8.49 21.96 15.82
C THR A 165 -8.74 22.94 16.97
N GLU A 166 -10.01 23.29 17.24
CA GLU A 166 -10.39 24.16 18.35
C GLU A 166 -10.26 23.44 19.69
N GLY A 167 -10.69 22.17 19.74
CA GLY A 167 -10.63 21.35 20.96
C GLY A 167 -9.31 20.58 21.14
N ASP A 168 -8.49 20.48 20.10
CA ASP A 168 -7.25 19.68 20.04
C ASP A 168 -7.46 18.19 20.40
N TYR A 169 -8.48 17.57 19.79
CA TYR A 169 -8.75 16.14 20.01
C TYR A 169 -9.33 15.45 18.77
N ALA A 170 -9.06 14.15 18.66
CA ALA A 170 -9.75 13.26 17.74
C ALA A 170 -11.04 12.71 18.38
N SER A 171 -12.09 12.55 17.59
CA SER A 171 -13.38 12.04 18.04
C SER A 171 -14.05 11.21 16.96
N ILE A 172 -14.87 10.26 17.39
CA ILE A 172 -15.86 9.56 16.57
C ILE A 172 -17.23 9.91 17.14
N LYS A 173 -18.21 10.15 16.26
CA LYS A 173 -19.58 10.48 16.66
C LYS A 173 -20.49 9.35 16.25
N ALA A 174 -21.26 8.81 17.20
CA ALA A 174 -22.23 7.76 16.91
C ALA A 174 -23.25 8.25 15.86
N THR A 175 -23.43 7.45 14.81
CA THR A 175 -24.40 7.70 13.72
C THR A 175 -25.64 6.82 13.83
N LYS A 176 -25.63 5.88 14.77
CA LYS A 176 -26.71 4.94 15.10
C LYS A 176 -26.72 4.67 16.61
N ASP A 177 -27.81 4.09 17.10
CA ASP A 177 -27.88 3.60 18.49
C ASP A 177 -27.05 2.33 18.66
N TYR A 178 -26.27 2.24 19.73
CA TYR A 178 -25.48 1.07 20.11
C TYR A 178 -26.04 0.45 21.38
N LYS A 179 -26.28 -0.86 21.36
CA LYS A 179 -26.67 -1.63 22.55
C LYS A 179 -25.42 -2.09 23.30
N ARG A 180 -25.59 -2.40 24.58
CA ARG A 180 -24.53 -3.02 25.38
C ARG A 180 -24.10 -4.33 24.70
N GLY A 181 -22.82 -4.43 24.36
CA GLY A 181 -22.23 -5.59 23.68
C GLY A 181 -22.05 -5.39 22.17
N ASP A 182 -22.59 -4.33 21.58
CA ASP A 182 -22.34 -3.99 20.18
C ASP A 182 -20.89 -3.50 20.02
N GLU A 183 -20.24 -3.95 18.95
CA GLU A 183 -18.92 -3.47 18.57
C GLU A 183 -19.02 -2.07 17.96
N VAL A 184 -18.04 -1.21 18.29
CA VAL A 184 -17.88 0.11 17.68
C VAL A 184 -16.75 0.04 16.66
N THR A 185 -17.09 0.31 15.42
CA THR A 185 -16.20 0.19 14.26
C THR A 185 -16.06 1.54 13.54
N ILE A 186 -14.98 1.71 12.80
CA ILE A 186 -14.65 2.93 12.07
C ILE A 186 -14.32 2.65 10.60
N PHE A 187 -14.37 3.68 9.77
CA PHE A 187 -13.99 3.57 8.37
C PHE A 187 -12.50 3.84 8.20
N TYR A 188 -11.72 2.83 7.81
CA TYR A 188 -10.26 2.95 7.63
C TYR A 188 -9.86 3.67 6.32
N GLY A 189 -10.85 4.10 5.53
CA GLY A 189 -10.67 4.79 4.26
C GLY A 189 -10.91 3.90 3.05
N ASN A 190 -10.93 4.52 1.87
CA ASN A 190 -11.11 3.86 0.57
C ASN A 190 -9.85 3.08 0.18
N ARG A 191 -9.65 1.91 0.81
CA ARG A 191 -8.52 1.00 0.56
C ARG A 191 -8.99 -0.20 -0.23
N THR A 192 -8.12 -0.71 -1.08
CA THR A 192 -8.33 -1.99 -1.76
C THR A 192 -8.11 -3.14 -0.77
N ASN A 193 -8.66 -4.32 -1.06
CA ASN A 193 -8.44 -5.51 -0.22
C ASN A 193 -6.94 -5.87 -0.16
N ARG A 194 -6.22 -5.66 -1.27
CA ARG A 194 -4.77 -5.76 -1.32
C ARG A 194 -4.07 -4.78 -0.36
N GLN A 195 -4.53 -3.53 -0.28
CA GLN A 195 -3.98 -2.55 0.66
C GLN A 195 -4.31 -2.89 2.11
N PHE A 196 -5.53 -3.34 2.43
CA PHE A 196 -5.87 -3.84 3.75
C PHE A 196 -4.97 -5.02 4.14
N PHE A 197 -4.75 -5.96 3.23
CA PHE A 197 -3.87 -7.09 3.47
C PHE A 197 -2.43 -6.66 3.76
N LEU A 198 -1.85 -5.81 2.89
CA LEU A 198 -0.46 -5.38 3.00
C LEU A 198 -0.20 -4.48 4.21
N HIS A 199 -1.14 -3.58 4.53
CA HIS A 199 -0.91 -2.48 5.47
C HIS A 199 -1.69 -2.61 6.78
N ASN A 200 -2.77 -3.39 6.82
CA ASN A 200 -3.57 -3.63 8.01
C ASN A 200 -3.54 -5.09 8.47
N GLY A 201 -3.08 -6.03 7.62
CA GLY A 201 -2.94 -7.44 7.97
C GLY A 201 -4.24 -8.21 8.00
N PHE A 202 -5.26 -7.77 7.26
CA PHE A 202 -6.53 -8.48 7.11
C PHE A 202 -7.15 -8.22 5.73
N VAL A 203 -8.12 -9.05 5.32
CA VAL A 203 -9.00 -8.78 4.19
C VAL A 203 -10.41 -8.59 4.74
N PRO A 204 -11.04 -7.40 4.58
CA PRO A 204 -12.35 -7.12 5.14
C PRO A 204 -13.41 -8.14 4.73
N ASP A 205 -14.37 -8.42 5.61
CA ASP A 205 -15.60 -9.10 5.26
C ASP A 205 -16.52 -8.22 4.39
N GLY A 206 -17.35 -8.87 3.57
CA GLY A 206 -18.27 -8.18 2.67
C GLY A 206 -17.67 -7.71 1.35
N GLU A 207 -18.45 -6.92 0.62
CA GLU A 207 -18.07 -6.41 -0.69
C GLU A 207 -17.39 -5.05 -0.59
N ASN A 208 -16.09 -5.00 -0.92
CA ASN A 208 -15.34 -3.76 -0.99
C ASN A 208 -15.50 -3.10 -2.38
N LYS A 209 -16.34 -2.08 -2.46
CA LYS A 209 -16.61 -1.33 -3.70
C LYS A 209 -15.40 -0.55 -4.24
N ASN A 210 -14.40 -0.30 -3.38
CA ASN A 210 -13.16 0.38 -3.75
C ASN A 210 -12.05 -0.60 -4.14
N ASP A 211 -12.34 -1.91 -4.23
CA ASP A 211 -11.31 -2.90 -4.51
C ASP A 211 -10.81 -2.81 -5.97
N THR A 212 -9.52 -3.09 -6.14
CA THR A 212 -8.86 -3.07 -7.44
C THR A 212 -7.81 -4.17 -7.56
N TYR A 213 -7.66 -4.69 -8.78
CA TYR A 213 -6.58 -5.57 -9.17
C TYR A 213 -5.45 -4.77 -9.81
N LYS A 214 -4.24 -4.89 -9.25
CA LYS A 214 -3.04 -4.21 -9.77
C LYS A 214 -2.47 -4.98 -10.96
N LEU A 215 -2.78 -4.53 -12.18
CA LEU A 215 -2.26 -5.11 -13.40
C LEU A 215 -0.92 -4.49 -13.78
N LYS A 216 0.12 -5.33 -13.84
CA LYS A 216 1.44 -4.97 -14.38
C LYS A 216 1.59 -5.57 -15.78
N ILE A 217 1.70 -4.72 -16.80
CA ILE A 217 1.82 -5.13 -18.20
C ILE A 217 2.80 -4.20 -18.93
N GLY A 218 3.47 -4.70 -19.97
CA GLY A 218 4.51 -3.93 -20.64
C GLY A 218 4.83 -4.41 -22.04
N PHE A 219 5.66 -3.63 -22.73
CA PHE A 219 6.14 -3.98 -24.07
C PHE A 219 7.22 -5.07 -24.01
N PRO A 220 7.23 -6.02 -24.95
CA PRO A 220 8.26 -7.06 -25.02
C PRO A 220 9.66 -6.45 -25.18
N ARG A 221 10.68 -7.11 -24.62
CA ARG A 221 12.09 -6.67 -24.76
C ARG A 221 12.57 -6.62 -26.21
N GLY A 222 11.99 -7.44 -27.09
CA GLY A 222 12.33 -7.54 -28.51
C GLY A 222 11.51 -6.63 -29.44
N ASP A 223 10.68 -5.74 -28.92
CA ASP A 223 9.88 -4.83 -29.76
C ASP A 223 10.79 -3.79 -30.46
N LYS A 224 10.91 -3.92 -31.79
CA LYS A 224 11.72 -3.04 -32.65
C LYS A 224 11.23 -1.60 -32.66
N GLN A 225 9.95 -1.37 -32.36
CA GLN A 225 9.29 -0.06 -32.39
C GLN A 225 9.01 0.50 -30.99
N VAL A 226 9.63 -0.08 -29.96
CA VAL A 226 9.39 0.29 -28.56
C VAL A 226 9.56 1.77 -28.27
N ARG A 227 10.51 2.47 -28.93
CA ARG A 227 10.72 3.91 -28.73
C ARG A 227 9.50 4.72 -29.13
N ALA A 228 8.86 4.38 -30.25
CA ALA A 228 7.66 5.06 -30.72
C ALA A 228 6.46 4.76 -29.80
N ARG A 229 6.32 3.50 -29.35
CA ARG A 229 5.28 3.13 -28.37
C ARG A 229 5.46 3.84 -27.03
N LEU A 230 6.69 3.96 -26.53
CA LEU A 230 6.99 4.69 -25.31
C LEU A 230 6.66 6.18 -25.44
N LYS A 231 6.89 6.78 -26.62
CA LYS A 231 6.45 8.15 -26.89
C LYS A 231 4.93 8.28 -26.81
N LEU A 232 4.18 7.37 -27.45
CA LEU A 232 2.71 7.38 -27.36
C LEU A 232 2.20 7.17 -25.93
N MET A 233 2.85 6.30 -25.15
CA MET A 233 2.51 6.12 -23.73
C MET A 233 2.86 7.36 -22.88
N HIS A 234 3.94 8.06 -23.22
CA HIS A 234 4.28 9.34 -22.61
C HIS A 234 3.23 10.41 -22.90
N ASP A 235 2.75 10.48 -24.15
CA ASP A 235 1.65 11.37 -24.54
C ASP A 235 0.34 11.00 -23.81
N ALA A 236 0.20 9.75 -23.35
CA ALA A 236 -0.88 9.27 -22.49
C ALA A 236 -0.63 9.54 -20.98
N GLY A 237 0.47 10.19 -20.61
CA GLY A 237 0.80 10.59 -19.23
C GLY A 237 1.68 9.60 -18.46
N PHE A 238 2.28 8.60 -19.11
CA PHE A 238 3.18 7.64 -18.46
C PHE A 238 4.66 8.01 -18.59
N ASN A 239 5.51 7.45 -17.71
CA ASN A 239 6.96 7.61 -17.84
C ASN A 239 7.49 6.84 -19.07
N ALA A 240 8.20 7.53 -19.97
CA ALA A 240 8.83 6.95 -21.15
C ALA A 240 10.05 6.05 -20.84
N GLU A 241 10.62 6.11 -19.64
CA GLU A 241 11.81 5.34 -19.25
C GLU A 241 11.49 3.89 -18.86
N SER A 242 10.21 3.59 -18.55
CA SER A 242 9.76 2.25 -18.19
C SER A 242 9.01 1.61 -19.35
N ARG A 243 9.33 0.34 -19.65
CA ARG A 243 8.54 -0.50 -20.56
C ARG A 243 7.37 -1.19 -19.86
N VAL A 244 7.28 -1.06 -18.55
CA VAL A 244 6.28 -1.69 -17.71
C VAL A 244 5.38 -0.62 -17.12
N PHE A 245 4.09 -0.83 -17.30
CA PHE A 245 3.03 0.05 -16.86
C PHE A 245 2.19 -0.68 -15.82
N VAL A 246 1.63 0.11 -14.90
CA VAL A 246 0.78 -0.38 -13.83
C VAL A 246 -0.58 0.27 -13.97
N PHE A 247 -1.62 -0.55 -13.94
CA PHE A 247 -3.01 -0.13 -14.02
C PHE A 247 -3.78 -0.72 -12.84
N GLU A 248 -4.77 0.01 -12.34
CA GLU A 248 -5.72 -0.50 -11.36
C GLU A 248 -7.00 -0.88 -12.10
N VAL A 249 -7.31 -2.17 -12.13
CA VAL A 249 -8.56 -2.71 -12.70
C VAL A 249 -9.58 -2.73 -11.59
N SER A 250 -10.68 -2.00 -11.75
CA SER A 250 -11.65 -1.74 -10.69
C SER A 250 -12.67 -2.87 -10.53
N ALA A 251 -13.19 -3.06 -9.32
CA ALA A 251 -14.37 -3.89 -9.05
C ALA A 251 -15.71 -3.28 -9.52
N SER A 252 -15.71 -2.06 -10.07
CA SER A 252 -16.92 -1.37 -10.53
C SER A 252 -17.47 -1.91 -11.85
N GLU A 253 -18.65 -1.40 -12.25
CA GLU A 253 -19.28 -1.68 -13.55
C GLU A 253 -18.40 -1.33 -14.78
N ARG A 254 -17.37 -0.49 -14.58
CA ARG A 254 -16.40 -0.11 -15.62
C ARG A 254 -14.99 -0.46 -15.15
N PRO A 255 -14.62 -1.75 -15.17
CA PRO A 255 -13.40 -2.25 -14.56
C PRO A 255 -12.12 -1.77 -15.26
N VAL A 256 -12.19 -1.50 -16.58
CA VAL A 256 -11.03 -1.14 -17.40
C VAL A 256 -10.86 0.38 -17.48
N PRO A 257 -9.77 0.97 -16.93
CA PRO A 257 -9.53 2.40 -17.06
C PRO A 257 -9.17 2.78 -18.52
N PRO A 258 -9.52 4.00 -18.98
CA PRO A 258 -9.21 4.44 -20.34
C PRO A 258 -7.72 4.34 -20.71
N SER A 259 -6.83 4.58 -19.75
CA SER A 259 -5.38 4.47 -19.95
C SER A 259 -4.91 3.03 -20.24
N LEU A 260 -5.59 2.01 -19.70
CA LEU A 260 -5.30 0.61 -20.03
C LEU A 260 -5.76 0.27 -21.45
N LEU A 261 -6.88 0.86 -21.89
CA LEU A 261 -7.32 0.72 -23.27
C LEU A 261 -6.35 1.42 -24.25
N ASP A 262 -5.85 2.60 -23.89
CA ASP A 262 -4.80 3.29 -24.67
C ASP A 262 -3.54 2.43 -24.77
N PHE A 263 -3.12 1.79 -23.67
CA PHE A 263 -2.01 0.84 -23.72
C PHE A 263 -2.28 -0.31 -24.71
N ALA A 264 -3.47 -0.92 -24.68
CA ALA A 264 -3.82 -2.00 -25.60
C ALA A 264 -3.80 -1.53 -27.07
N ARG A 265 -4.33 -0.34 -27.37
CA ARG A 265 -4.27 0.26 -28.71
C ARG A 265 -2.82 0.52 -29.14
N VAL A 266 -2.02 1.14 -28.28
CA VAL A 266 -0.59 1.41 -28.54
C VAL A 266 0.21 0.12 -28.66
N PHE A 267 -0.17 -0.95 -27.96
CA PHE A 267 0.47 -2.26 -28.08
C PHE A 267 0.21 -2.89 -29.46
N LEU A 268 -1.01 -2.70 -29.99
CA LEU A 268 -1.47 -3.37 -31.21
C LEU A 268 -1.25 -2.57 -32.50
N VAL A 269 -1.03 -1.25 -32.43
CA VAL A 269 -0.82 -0.44 -33.64
C VAL A 269 0.44 -0.88 -34.39
N GLU A 270 0.32 -1.11 -35.70
CA GLU A 270 1.41 -1.66 -36.51
C GLU A 270 2.54 -0.66 -36.74
N ASN A 271 2.20 0.60 -37.02
CA ASN A 271 3.15 1.68 -37.35
C ASN A 271 3.06 2.84 -36.33
N PRO A 272 3.47 2.65 -35.06
CA PRO A 272 3.43 3.68 -34.01
C PRO A 272 4.24 4.95 -34.33
N THR A 273 5.16 4.93 -35.30
CA THR A 273 5.95 6.11 -35.70
C THR A 273 5.18 7.12 -36.53
N SER A 274 4.10 6.69 -37.21
CA SER A 274 3.36 7.53 -38.16
C SER A 274 2.01 8.00 -37.64
N VAL A 275 1.72 7.80 -36.36
CA VAL A 275 0.44 8.15 -35.74
C VAL A 275 0.67 8.89 -34.43
N SER A 276 -0.29 9.75 -34.10
CA SER A 276 -0.46 10.39 -32.80
C SER A 276 -1.38 9.56 -31.90
N LEU A 277 -1.35 9.84 -30.59
CA LEU A 277 -2.25 9.17 -29.64
C LEU A 277 -3.72 9.46 -29.95
N SER A 278 -4.06 10.67 -30.39
CA SER A 278 -5.43 11.03 -30.79
C SER A 278 -5.91 10.21 -31.99
N GLU A 279 -5.06 10.01 -32.99
CA GLU A 279 -5.40 9.16 -34.14
C GLU A 279 -5.60 7.71 -33.70
N VAL A 280 -4.69 7.18 -32.87
CA VAL A 280 -4.79 5.82 -32.31
C VAL A 280 -6.11 5.58 -31.57
N ARG A 281 -6.63 6.59 -30.85
CA ARG A 281 -7.91 6.52 -30.13
C ARG A 281 -9.14 6.50 -31.04
N CYS A 282 -9.03 7.02 -32.26
CA CYS A 282 -10.13 7.11 -33.22
C CYS A 282 -10.20 5.93 -34.20
N LEU A 283 -9.20 5.04 -34.20
CA LEU A 283 -9.17 3.87 -35.09
C LEU A 283 -10.13 2.77 -34.61
N HIS A 284 -11.31 2.68 -35.22
CA HIS A 284 -12.35 1.70 -34.86
C HIS A 284 -11.86 0.24 -34.86
N GLU A 285 -11.16 -0.17 -35.92
CA GLU A 285 -10.62 -1.55 -36.01
C GLU A 285 -9.62 -1.87 -34.88
N LEU A 286 -8.87 -0.87 -34.43
CA LEU A 286 -7.90 -1.02 -33.36
C LEU A 286 -8.59 -1.14 -32.00
N GLU A 287 -9.75 -0.50 -31.84
CA GLU A 287 -10.55 -0.61 -30.63
C GLU A 287 -11.09 -2.03 -30.43
N CYS A 288 -11.66 -2.66 -31.46
CA CYS A 288 -12.11 -4.06 -31.36
C CYS A 288 -10.97 -4.99 -30.95
N LYS A 289 -9.81 -4.86 -31.63
CA LYS A 289 -8.61 -5.66 -31.35
C LYS A 289 -8.09 -5.41 -29.93
N ALA A 290 -8.15 -4.17 -29.43
CA ALA A 290 -7.74 -3.81 -28.08
C ALA A 290 -8.64 -4.45 -27.02
N TRP A 291 -9.96 -4.44 -27.21
CA TRP A 291 -10.90 -5.12 -26.30
C TRP A 291 -10.69 -6.63 -26.29
N GLN A 292 -10.50 -7.24 -27.46
CA GLN A 292 -10.21 -8.67 -27.57
C GLN A 292 -8.88 -9.04 -26.90
N PHE A 293 -7.83 -8.23 -27.08
CA PHE A 293 -6.55 -8.41 -26.40
C PHE A 293 -6.67 -8.36 -24.88
N LEU A 294 -7.44 -7.39 -24.34
CA LEU A 294 -7.65 -7.27 -22.90
C LEU A 294 -8.47 -8.43 -22.34
N LYS A 295 -9.52 -8.86 -23.06
CA LYS A 295 -10.29 -10.07 -22.71
C LYS A 295 -9.37 -11.28 -22.56
N ASP A 296 -8.56 -11.57 -23.57
CA ASP A 296 -7.66 -12.72 -23.56
C ASP A 296 -6.60 -12.61 -22.46
N ARG A 297 -6.13 -11.38 -22.18
CA ARG A 297 -5.23 -11.10 -21.05
C ARG A 297 -5.87 -11.43 -19.71
N PHE A 298 -7.10 -10.98 -19.45
CA PHE A 298 -7.80 -11.26 -18.19
C PHE A 298 -8.12 -12.75 -18.03
N SER A 299 -8.49 -13.43 -19.11
CA SER A 299 -8.68 -14.89 -19.13
C SER A 299 -7.38 -15.63 -18.75
N LEU A 300 -6.24 -15.22 -19.30
CA LEU A 300 -4.94 -15.81 -18.98
C LEU A 300 -4.54 -15.60 -17.52
N LEU A 301 -4.79 -14.39 -16.98
CA LEU A 301 -4.50 -14.09 -15.58
C LEU A 301 -5.33 -14.95 -14.63
N GLN A 302 -6.63 -15.14 -14.90
CA GLN A 302 -7.47 -16.03 -14.11
C GLN A 302 -6.94 -17.47 -14.09
N ARG A 303 -6.52 -18.00 -15.25
CA ARG A 303 -5.92 -19.35 -15.32
C ARG A 303 -4.66 -19.51 -14.48
N ALA A 304 -3.88 -18.44 -14.28
CA ALA A 304 -2.68 -18.48 -13.47
C ALA A 304 -2.97 -18.73 -11.97
N TYR A 305 -4.18 -18.40 -11.49
CA TYR A 305 -4.59 -18.69 -10.10
C TYR A 305 -4.92 -20.16 -9.89
N GLY A 306 -5.23 -20.90 -10.96
CA GLY A 306 -5.64 -22.31 -10.86
C GLY A 306 -6.99 -22.49 -10.15
N ALA A 307 -7.25 -23.72 -9.72
CA ALA A 307 -8.39 -24.02 -8.86
C ALA A 307 -8.07 -23.56 -7.43
N LEU A 308 -9.00 -22.84 -6.80
CA LEU A 308 -8.91 -22.43 -5.40
C LEU A 308 -9.80 -23.34 -4.54
N GLU A 309 -9.35 -23.63 -3.31
CA GLU A 309 -10.09 -24.41 -2.32
C GLU A 309 -11.33 -23.67 -1.81
N GLU A 310 -12.22 -24.40 -1.13
CA GLU A 310 -13.34 -23.82 -0.40
C GLU A 310 -12.91 -23.27 0.95
N GLU A 311 -13.45 -22.11 1.35
CA GLU A 311 -12.98 -21.39 2.54
C GLU A 311 -13.19 -22.16 3.85
N HIS A 312 -14.23 -22.98 3.92
CA HIS A 312 -14.51 -23.83 5.08
C HIS A 312 -13.52 -25.00 5.24
N ASP A 313 -12.81 -25.36 4.16
CA ASP A 313 -11.85 -26.46 4.14
C ASP A 313 -10.45 -26.01 4.59
N VAL A 314 -10.23 -24.71 4.79
CA VAL A 314 -8.93 -24.14 5.16
C VAL A 314 -8.89 -23.86 6.67
N PRO A 315 -8.17 -24.66 7.49
CA PRO A 315 -8.17 -24.52 8.94
C PRO A 315 -7.29 -23.35 9.42
N ASP A 316 -6.22 -23.02 8.68
CA ASP A 316 -5.28 -21.96 9.03
C ASP A 316 -5.84 -20.56 8.68
N GLU A 317 -5.72 -19.62 9.62
CA GLU A 317 -6.30 -18.29 9.48
C GLU A 317 -5.61 -17.45 8.39
N LEU A 318 -4.28 -17.57 8.29
CA LEU A 318 -3.51 -16.88 7.25
C LEU A 318 -3.87 -17.43 5.86
N ASP A 319 -4.00 -18.74 5.73
CA ASP A 319 -4.40 -19.37 4.47
C ASP A 319 -5.82 -18.97 4.06
N ARG A 320 -6.76 -18.88 5.01
CA ARG A 320 -8.10 -18.31 4.74
C ARG A 320 -8.03 -16.88 4.25
N MET A 321 -7.23 -16.03 4.91
CA MET A 321 -7.05 -14.63 4.51
C MET A 321 -6.46 -14.51 3.10
N ILE A 322 -5.44 -15.31 2.77
CA ILE A 322 -4.83 -15.34 1.43
C ILE A 322 -5.84 -15.84 0.39
N LEU A 323 -6.58 -16.90 0.70
CA LEU A 323 -7.62 -17.44 -0.17
C LEU A 323 -8.68 -16.38 -0.47
N LYS A 324 -9.16 -15.67 0.56
CA LYS A 324 -10.13 -14.58 0.43
C LYS A 324 -9.61 -13.45 -0.46
N LEU A 325 -8.37 -13.01 -0.27
CA LEU A 325 -7.73 -12.03 -1.15
C LEU A 325 -7.77 -12.48 -2.62
N LYS A 326 -7.34 -13.72 -2.89
CA LYS A 326 -7.31 -14.28 -4.26
C LYS A 326 -8.70 -14.40 -4.87
N ARG A 327 -9.72 -14.74 -4.08
CA ARG A 327 -11.12 -14.78 -4.52
C ARG A 327 -11.63 -13.39 -4.91
N CYS A 328 -11.29 -12.35 -4.14
CA CYS A 328 -11.61 -10.97 -4.52
C CYS A 328 -10.94 -10.58 -5.85
N GLU A 329 -9.66 -10.89 -6.01
CA GLU A 329 -8.91 -10.61 -7.24
C GLU A 329 -9.51 -11.33 -8.46
N LEU A 330 -9.87 -12.62 -8.33
CA LEU A 330 -10.50 -13.38 -9.40
C LEU A 330 -11.87 -12.80 -9.80
N ARG A 331 -12.67 -12.34 -8.85
CA ARG A 331 -13.95 -11.66 -9.15
C ARG A 331 -13.73 -10.42 -10.01
N ILE A 332 -12.74 -9.60 -9.67
CA ILE A 332 -12.39 -8.40 -10.46
C ILE A 332 -11.94 -8.78 -11.87
N LEU A 333 -11.05 -9.78 -11.99
CA LEU A 333 -10.56 -10.24 -13.29
C LEU A 333 -11.69 -10.82 -14.15
N HIS A 334 -12.61 -11.57 -13.55
CA HIS A 334 -13.77 -12.13 -14.23
C HIS A 334 -14.70 -11.04 -14.76
N SER A 335 -15.06 -10.06 -13.93
CA SER A 335 -15.86 -8.90 -14.33
C SER A 335 -15.18 -8.11 -15.45
N ALA A 336 -13.85 -7.95 -15.40
CA ALA A 336 -13.09 -7.28 -16.44
C ALA A 336 -13.08 -8.07 -17.78
N GLU A 337 -12.95 -9.39 -17.73
CA GLU A 337 -13.06 -10.25 -18.93
C GLU A 337 -14.44 -10.13 -19.57
N GLN A 338 -15.51 -10.24 -18.77
CA GLN A 338 -16.89 -10.11 -19.25
C GLN A 338 -17.14 -8.72 -19.87
N TYR A 339 -16.68 -7.67 -19.21
CA TYR A 339 -16.77 -6.30 -19.73
C TYR A 339 -16.08 -6.17 -21.08
N CYS A 340 -14.84 -6.65 -21.21
CA CYS A 340 -14.12 -6.63 -22.48
C CYS A 340 -14.81 -7.45 -23.58
N ALA A 341 -15.40 -8.60 -23.22
CA ALA A 341 -16.16 -9.41 -24.17
C ALA A 341 -17.39 -8.66 -24.71
N GLN A 342 -18.17 -8.00 -23.83
CA GLN A 342 -19.31 -7.18 -24.23
C GLN A 342 -18.88 -6.02 -25.13
N ARG A 343 -17.79 -5.32 -24.77
CA ARG A 343 -17.25 -4.24 -25.59
C ARG A 343 -16.80 -4.71 -26.97
N SER A 344 -16.11 -5.84 -27.04
CA SER A 344 -15.67 -6.42 -28.32
C SER A 344 -16.83 -6.78 -29.24
N LEU A 345 -17.96 -7.25 -28.69
CA LEU A 345 -19.16 -7.56 -29.46
C LEU A 345 -19.84 -6.31 -30.01
N ILE A 346 -19.86 -5.21 -29.25
CA ILE A 346 -20.45 -3.93 -29.70
C ILE A 346 -19.66 -3.33 -30.87
N CYS A 347 -18.36 -3.59 -30.93
CA CYS A 347 -17.49 -3.05 -31.97
C CYS A 347 -17.39 -3.94 -33.23
N SER A 348 -17.86 -5.19 -33.16
CA SER A 348 -17.93 -6.14 -34.28
C SER A 348 -19.20 -5.93 -35.08
#